data_AF-A0AAU9KLM2-F1
#
_entry.id   AF-A0AAU9KLM2-F1
#
_cell.length_a   1.000
_cell.length_b   1.000
_cell.length_c   1.000
_cell.angle_alpha   90.00
_cell.angle_beta   90.00
_cell.angle_gamma   90.00
#
_symmetry.space_group_name_H-M   'P 1'
#
loop_
_entity.id
_entity.type
_entity.pdbx_description
1 polymer ?
#
loop_
_entity_poly.entity_id
_entity_poly.type
_entity_poly.pdbx_seq_one_letter_code
_entity_poly.pdbx_strand_id
1 'polypeptide(L)'
;MTSRKIMRCRGARGHLVLYNPLTVPHEVPQELEGVYGFQPKEATGCLADVMISQRKGEFPPVAFMLIHKEVSEFSIENTIDRKELDAEKAFENVFAIAVLPIPQYSKLQLLAISSSVKIKMFSAFSIPAAVKVMVSVHEKLAFQVSEKADELNKRMNDELLTRKHAMDTLQASFPFLSDVECDMLLDLFGNIASIAQAGAEKLLDVTVLSTSAAHAIEHFFKTEYVVE
;
A
#
# COMPACT_ATOMS: atom_id res chain seq x y z
N MET A 1 -11.05 -23.89 -9.49
CA MET A 1 -11.16 -22.44 -9.17
C MET A 1 -10.36 -21.66 -10.21
N THR A 2 -11.03 -21.16 -11.24
CA THR A 2 -10.41 -20.40 -12.32
C THR A 2 -10.00 -19.04 -11.79
N SER A 3 -8.69 -18.81 -11.70
CA SER A 3 -8.09 -17.49 -11.46
C SER A 3 -8.60 -16.53 -12.54
N ARG A 4 -9.62 -15.73 -12.19
CA ARG A 4 -10.06 -14.61 -13.02
C ARG A 4 -8.89 -13.63 -13.08
N LYS A 5 -8.16 -13.66 -14.19
CA LYS A 5 -7.18 -12.61 -14.53
C LYS A 5 -7.91 -11.28 -14.45
N ILE A 6 -7.70 -10.55 -13.35
CA ILE A 6 -8.16 -9.17 -13.17
C ILE A 6 -7.71 -8.42 -14.42
N MET A 7 -8.66 -7.96 -15.22
CA MET A 7 -8.39 -7.20 -16.44
C MET A 7 -7.99 -5.78 -16.01
N ARG A 8 -6.82 -5.67 -15.37
CA ARG A 8 -6.14 -4.38 -15.12
C ARG A 8 -5.99 -3.72 -16.48
N CYS A 9 -6.31 -2.44 -16.56
CA CYS A 9 -6.35 -1.68 -17.81
C CYS A 9 -5.08 -1.96 -18.63
N ARG A 10 -5.24 -2.70 -19.75
CA ARG A 10 -4.12 -3.19 -20.57
C ARG A 10 -3.51 -1.98 -21.28
N GLY A 11 -2.28 -1.61 -20.92
CA GLY A 11 -1.57 -0.49 -21.55
C GLY A 11 -0.57 0.27 -20.65
N ALA A 12 -0.56 -0.04 -19.35
CA ALA A 12 -0.02 0.85 -18.32
C ALA A 12 1.15 0.31 -17.50
N ARG A 13 2.15 -0.32 -18.14
CA ARG A 13 3.38 -0.63 -17.39
C ARG A 13 4.05 0.71 -17.03
N GLY A 14 4.14 1.01 -15.73
CA GLY A 14 4.88 2.15 -15.18
C GLY A 14 4.19 3.52 -15.17
N HIS A 15 2.91 3.62 -15.53
CA HIS A 15 2.20 4.91 -15.53
C HIS A 15 1.35 5.07 -14.26
N LEU A 16 1.43 6.25 -13.65
CA LEU A 16 0.76 6.54 -12.39
C LEU A 16 -0.74 6.84 -12.57
N VAL A 17 -1.15 7.37 -13.71
CA VAL A 17 -2.55 7.71 -13.99
C VAL A 17 -2.94 7.20 -15.37
N LEU A 18 -4.11 6.55 -15.44
CA LEU A 18 -4.76 6.15 -16.68
C LEU A 18 -6.15 6.73 -16.77
N TYR A 19 -6.59 7.02 -17.99
CA TYR A 19 -7.97 7.44 -18.23
C TYR A 19 -8.55 6.77 -19.48
N ASN A 20 -9.86 6.57 -19.49
CA ASN A 20 -10.58 6.11 -20.65
C ASN A 20 -11.05 7.31 -21.49
N PRO A 21 -10.48 7.55 -22.69
CA PRO A 21 -10.81 8.73 -23.48
C PRO A 21 -12.25 8.74 -24.01
N LEU A 22 -12.96 7.60 -23.96
CA LEU A 22 -14.36 7.51 -24.42
C LEU A 22 -15.36 8.05 -23.39
N THR A 23 -14.97 8.14 -22.13
CA THR A 23 -15.89 8.39 -21.01
C THR A 23 -15.42 9.50 -20.09
N VAL A 24 -14.19 9.98 -20.27
CA VAL A 24 -13.59 11.06 -19.50
C VAL A 24 -13.51 12.33 -20.37
N PRO A 25 -14.00 13.49 -19.89
CA PRO A 25 -13.81 14.77 -20.58
C PRO A 25 -12.34 15.12 -20.76
N HIS A 26 -11.98 15.78 -21.85
CA HIS A 26 -10.59 16.16 -22.15
C HIS A 26 -9.97 17.09 -21.09
N GLU A 27 -10.79 17.82 -20.34
CA GLU A 27 -10.34 18.72 -19.27
C GLU A 27 -9.78 17.95 -18.05
N VAL A 28 -10.26 16.73 -17.79
CA VAL A 28 -9.79 15.92 -16.66
C VAL A 28 -8.30 15.56 -16.76
N PRO A 29 -7.79 14.98 -17.87
CA PRO A 29 -6.36 14.72 -18.00
C PRO A 29 -5.53 16.02 -18.04
N GLN A 30 -6.05 17.12 -18.62
CA GLN A 30 -5.35 18.42 -18.62
C GLN A 30 -5.15 18.98 -17.21
N GLU A 31 -6.17 18.90 -16.36
CA GLU A 31 -6.09 19.33 -14.96
C GLU A 31 -5.14 18.45 -14.15
N LEU A 32 -5.17 17.12 -14.36
CA LEU A 32 -4.26 16.18 -13.71
C LEU A 32 -2.79 16.45 -14.09
N GLU A 33 -2.51 16.77 -15.35
CA GLU A 33 -1.17 17.10 -15.83
C GLU A 33 -0.71 18.49 -15.39
N GLY A 34 -1.54 19.51 -15.57
CA GLY A 34 -1.17 20.90 -15.31
C GLY A 34 -1.07 21.26 -13.82
N VAL A 35 -2.09 20.88 -13.02
CA VAL A 35 -2.19 21.32 -11.61
C VAL A 35 -1.47 20.37 -10.67
N TYR A 36 -1.51 19.07 -10.96
CA TYR A 36 -1.03 18.02 -10.07
C TYR A 36 0.22 17.29 -10.59
N GLY A 37 0.71 17.63 -11.78
CA GLY A 37 1.95 17.09 -12.33
C GLY A 37 1.90 15.60 -12.69
N PHE A 38 0.70 15.03 -12.82
CA PHE A 38 0.56 13.65 -13.28
C PHE A 38 0.86 13.53 -14.78
N GLN A 39 1.22 12.34 -15.23
CA GLN A 39 1.32 12.02 -16.66
C GLN A 39 0.21 11.04 -17.04
N PRO A 40 -1.03 11.53 -17.23
CA PRO A 40 -2.17 10.68 -17.55
C PRO A 40 -1.98 10.04 -18.92
N LYS A 41 -2.26 8.74 -19.02
CA LYS A 41 -2.18 7.99 -20.28
C LYS A 41 -3.51 7.36 -20.66
N GLU A 42 -3.81 7.42 -21.94
CA GLU A 42 -5.01 6.79 -22.49
C GLU A 42 -4.98 5.28 -22.33
N ALA A 43 -6.10 4.73 -21.86
CA ALA A 43 -6.34 3.31 -21.70
C ALA A 43 -7.74 2.96 -22.20
N THR A 44 -7.86 2.80 -23.52
CA THR A 44 -9.10 2.35 -24.17
C THR A 44 -9.48 0.94 -23.67
N GLY A 45 -10.70 0.78 -23.16
CA GLY A 45 -11.18 -0.48 -22.59
C GLY A 45 -10.85 -0.69 -21.10
N CYS A 46 -10.42 0.36 -20.40
CA CYS A 46 -10.36 0.36 -18.93
C CYS A 46 -11.78 0.29 -18.35
N LEU A 47 -11.97 -0.56 -17.34
CA LEU A 47 -13.27 -0.67 -16.64
C LEU A 47 -13.58 0.59 -15.80
N ALA A 48 -12.53 1.31 -15.39
CA ALA A 48 -12.65 2.61 -14.72
C ALA A 48 -12.56 3.77 -15.72
N ASP A 49 -13.17 4.91 -15.36
CA ASP A 49 -13.01 6.16 -16.11
C ASP A 49 -11.60 6.70 -15.92
N VAL A 50 -11.17 6.84 -14.67
CA VAL A 50 -9.82 7.23 -14.31
C VAL A 50 -9.29 6.22 -13.30
N MET A 51 -8.06 5.76 -13.48
CA MET A 51 -7.37 4.88 -12.54
C MET A 51 -6.07 5.56 -12.13
N ILE A 52 -5.92 5.82 -10.84
CA ILE A 52 -4.64 6.25 -10.27
C ILE A 52 -3.96 4.99 -9.74
N SER A 53 -2.94 4.55 -10.47
CA SER A 53 -2.11 3.43 -10.06
C SER A 53 -1.41 3.78 -8.78
N GLN A 54 -1.38 2.81 -7.90
CA GLN A 54 -0.58 2.80 -6.70
C GLN A 54 0.58 1.81 -6.95
N ARG A 55 1.75 2.01 -6.31
CA ARG A 55 3.00 1.32 -6.69
C ARG A 55 2.82 -0.19 -6.77
N LYS A 56 3.38 -0.81 -7.82
CA LYS A 56 3.20 -2.25 -8.10
C LYS A 56 3.68 -3.09 -6.92
N GLY A 57 2.74 -3.73 -6.22
CA GLY A 57 3.03 -4.66 -5.12
C GLY A 57 2.95 -4.05 -3.72
N GLU A 58 2.86 -2.72 -3.61
CA GLU A 58 2.78 -2.03 -2.31
C GLU A 58 1.37 -1.53 -2.02
N PHE A 59 0.64 -1.07 -3.04
CA PHE A 59 -0.60 -0.32 -2.84
C PHE A 59 -1.64 -0.63 -3.95
N PRO A 60 -2.93 -0.89 -3.62
CA PRO A 60 -3.95 -1.24 -4.61
C PRO A 60 -4.39 -0.02 -5.45
N PRO A 61 -4.57 -0.16 -6.78
CA PRO A 61 -4.99 0.96 -7.62
C PRO A 61 -6.35 1.53 -7.20
N VAL A 62 -6.48 2.85 -7.28
CA VAL A 62 -7.74 3.55 -6.99
C VAL A 62 -8.46 3.81 -8.30
N ALA A 63 -9.69 3.30 -8.41
CA ALA A 63 -10.55 3.50 -9.56
C ALA A 63 -11.59 4.59 -9.27
N PHE A 64 -11.73 5.49 -10.23
CA PHE A 64 -12.71 6.56 -10.23
C PHE A 64 -13.65 6.39 -11.41
N MET A 65 -14.94 6.57 -11.15
CA MET A 65 -16.00 6.64 -12.14
C MET A 65 -16.55 8.05 -12.21
N LEU A 66 -16.57 8.63 -13.39
CA LEU A 66 -17.04 9.99 -13.64
C LEU A 66 -18.44 9.95 -14.22
N ILE A 67 -19.32 10.73 -13.62
CA ILE A 67 -20.70 10.90 -14.07
C ILE A 67 -20.86 12.36 -14.43
N HIS A 68 -21.00 12.66 -15.71
CA HIS A 68 -21.20 14.02 -16.20
C HIS A 68 -22.19 14.03 -17.35
N LYS A 69 -22.83 15.18 -17.56
CA LYS A 69 -23.90 15.38 -18.55
C LYS A 69 -23.47 15.19 -20.01
N GLU A 70 -22.17 15.20 -20.29
CA GLU A 70 -21.60 15.26 -21.65
C GLU A 70 -21.21 13.88 -22.20
N VAL A 71 -21.36 12.81 -21.40
CA VAL A 71 -21.29 11.45 -21.96
C VAL A 71 -22.56 11.20 -22.75
N SER A 72 -22.41 10.90 -24.04
CA SER A 72 -23.45 10.75 -25.06
C SER A 72 -24.52 9.68 -24.75
N GLU A 73 -24.39 8.92 -23.66
CA GLU A 73 -25.26 7.81 -23.26
C GLU A 73 -25.61 7.85 -21.76
N PHE A 74 -25.84 9.04 -21.18
CA PHE A 74 -26.28 9.14 -19.79
C PHE A 74 -27.69 8.52 -19.59
N SER A 75 -27.72 7.21 -19.35
CA SER A 75 -28.84 6.50 -18.73
C SER A 75 -28.44 6.12 -17.31
N ILE A 76 -29.37 6.33 -16.38
CA ILE A 76 -29.19 5.95 -14.97
C ILE A 76 -28.94 4.43 -14.86
N GLU A 77 -29.60 3.64 -15.72
CA GLU A 77 -29.47 2.18 -15.77
C GLU A 77 -28.10 1.74 -16.30
N ASN A 78 -27.63 2.31 -17.42
CA ASN A 78 -26.28 2.04 -17.95
C ASN A 78 -25.18 2.46 -16.97
N THR A 79 -25.41 3.54 -16.21
CA THR A 79 -24.49 4.01 -15.18
C THR A 79 -24.43 3.03 -14.01
N ILE A 80 -25.53 2.33 -13.70
CA ILE A 80 -25.59 1.30 -12.65
C ILE A 80 -24.92 0.02 -13.12
N ASP A 81 -25.23 -0.49 -14.31
CA ASP A 81 -24.60 -1.71 -14.84
C ASP A 81 -23.07 -1.57 -14.93
N ARG A 82 -22.59 -0.40 -15.34
CA ARG A 82 -21.17 -0.07 -15.39
C ARG A 82 -20.52 0.01 -13.99
N LYS A 83 -21.27 0.49 -12.99
CA LYS A 83 -20.80 0.65 -11.59
C LYS A 83 -20.82 -0.65 -10.82
N GLU A 84 -21.92 -1.40 -10.87
CA GLU A 84 -22.19 -2.58 -10.06
C GLU A 84 -21.45 -3.83 -10.52
N LEU A 85 -21.32 -4.09 -11.84
CA LEU A 85 -20.94 -5.42 -12.30
C LEU A 85 -19.45 -5.61 -12.58
N ASP A 86 -18.74 -4.59 -13.04
CA ASP A 86 -17.37 -4.76 -13.57
C ASP A 86 -16.29 -4.03 -12.77
N ALA A 87 -16.53 -2.79 -12.32
CA ALA A 87 -15.54 -2.02 -11.57
C ALA A 87 -15.37 -2.52 -10.13
N GLU A 88 -16.45 -2.76 -9.38
CA GLU A 88 -16.40 -3.30 -8.01
C GLU A 88 -15.74 -4.68 -7.94
N LYS A 89 -15.87 -5.50 -8.99
CA LYS A 89 -15.22 -6.83 -9.05
C LYS A 89 -13.75 -6.75 -9.46
N ALA A 90 -13.33 -5.68 -10.12
CA ALA A 90 -11.98 -5.52 -10.64
C ALA A 90 -11.05 -4.73 -9.71
N PHE A 91 -11.60 -3.85 -8.86
CA PHE A 91 -10.84 -2.93 -8.01
C PHE A 91 -11.32 -2.99 -6.57
N GLU A 92 -10.36 -2.94 -5.63
CA GLU A 92 -10.66 -2.91 -4.19
C GLU A 92 -11.17 -1.54 -3.74
N ASN A 93 -10.63 -0.47 -4.33
CA ASN A 93 -11.00 0.92 -4.04
C ASN A 93 -11.69 1.54 -5.25
N VAL A 94 -13.01 1.66 -5.19
CA VAL A 94 -13.84 2.26 -6.26
C VAL A 94 -14.64 3.45 -5.71
N PHE A 95 -14.54 4.58 -6.40
CA PHE A 95 -15.25 5.80 -6.08
C PHE A 95 -15.99 6.34 -7.30
N ALA A 96 -17.17 6.90 -7.09
CA ALA A 96 -17.92 7.60 -8.12
C ALA A 96 -17.95 9.10 -7.85
N ILE A 97 -17.72 9.92 -8.87
CA ILE A 97 -17.77 11.38 -8.79
C ILE A 97 -18.79 11.89 -9.78
N ALA A 98 -19.82 12.53 -9.23
CA ALA A 98 -20.91 13.15 -9.95
C ALA A 98 -20.59 14.64 -10.18
N VAL A 99 -20.29 15.01 -11.43
CA VAL A 99 -20.01 16.39 -11.84
C VAL A 99 -21.30 17.09 -12.22
N LEU A 100 -21.74 18.00 -11.35
CA LEU A 100 -22.96 18.78 -11.52
C LEU A 100 -22.79 19.84 -12.63
N PRO A 101 -23.88 20.20 -13.33
CA PRO A 101 -25.25 19.74 -13.14
C PRO A 101 -25.53 18.39 -13.81
N ILE A 102 -26.21 17.48 -13.09
CA ILE A 102 -26.69 16.20 -13.61
C ILE A 102 -28.22 16.18 -13.58
N PRO A 103 -28.90 15.87 -14.69
CA PRO A 103 -30.34 15.66 -14.69
C PRO A 103 -30.72 14.54 -13.71
N GLN A 104 -31.74 14.77 -12.87
CA GLN A 104 -32.28 13.75 -11.95
C GLN A 104 -31.29 13.23 -10.89
N TYR A 105 -30.36 14.08 -10.42
CA TYR A 105 -29.39 13.74 -9.36
C TYR A 105 -30.03 13.11 -8.10
N SER A 106 -31.23 13.55 -7.71
CA SER A 106 -31.98 12.97 -6.58
C SER A 106 -32.30 11.48 -6.77
N LYS A 107 -32.63 11.05 -7.99
CA LYS A 107 -32.84 9.63 -8.30
C LYS A 107 -31.53 8.85 -8.21
N LEU A 108 -30.44 9.44 -8.70
CA LEU A 108 -29.12 8.81 -8.65
C LEU A 108 -28.61 8.65 -7.21
N GLN A 109 -28.88 9.61 -6.33
CA GLN A 109 -28.61 9.50 -4.90
C GLN A 109 -29.47 8.43 -4.21
N LEU A 110 -30.78 8.42 -4.47
CA LEU A 110 -31.67 7.40 -3.93
C LEU A 110 -31.26 6.00 -4.37
N LEU A 111 -30.85 5.86 -5.64
CA LEU A 111 -30.36 4.60 -6.17
C LEU A 111 -29.07 4.16 -5.48
N ALA A 112 -28.11 5.07 -5.29
CA ALA A 112 -26.88 4.76 -4.56
C ALA A 112 -27.13 4.31 -3.11
N ILE A 113 -28.22 4.78 -2.48
CA ILE A 113 -28.62 4.38 -1.12
C ILE A 113 -29.38 3.04 -1.14
N SER A 114 -30.23 2.82 -2.14
CA SER A 114 -31.06 1.61 -2.23
C SER A 114 -30.32 0.39 -2.76
N SER A 115 -29.33 0.62 -3.62
CA SER A 115 -28.48 -0.43 -4.17
C SER A 115 -27.46 -0.85 -3.11
N SER A 116 -27.20 -2.14 -2.94
CA SER A 116 -26.21 -2.71 -2.01
C SER A 116 -24.74 -2.42 -2.41
N VAL A 117 -24.53 -1.33 -3.13
CA VAL A 117 -23.31 -0.94 -3.82
C VAL A 117 -22.34 -0.36 -2.80
N LYS A 118 -21.13 -0.90 -2.76
CA LYS A 118 -20.07 -0.47 -1.85
C LYS A 118 -19.33 0.78 -2.36
N ILE A 119 -19.63 1.23 -3.58
CA ILE A 119 -19.07 2.46 -4.16
C ILE A 119 -19.50 3.68 -3.36
N LYS A 120 -18.51 4.42 -2.86
CA LYS A 120 -18.72 5.73 -2.27
C LYS A 120 -18.85 6.78 -3.37
N MET A 121 -19.89 7.61 -3.26
CA MET A 121 -20.21 8.62 -4.26
C MET A 121 -19.96 10.04 -3.72
N PHE A 122 -19.28 10.87 -4.51
CA PHE A 122 -19.03 12.28 -4.23
C PHE A 122 -19.71 13.15 -5.28
N SER A 123 -20.11 14.36 -4.89
CA SER A 123 -20.54 15.39 -5.83
C SER A 123 -19.49 16.47 -5.97
N ALA A 124 -19.25 16.90 -7.21
CA ALA A 124 -18.39 18.02 -7.56
C ALA A 124 -19.17 19.02 -8.43
N PHE A 125 -18.93 20.31 -8.24
CA PHE A 125 -19.62 21.37 -9.01
C PHE A 125 -18.93 21.72 -10.33
N SER A 126 -17.74 21.16 -10.57
CA SER A 126 -16.93 21.39 -11.77
C SER A 126 -15.92 20.27 -11.97
N ILE A 127 -15.33 20.19 -13.17
CA ILE A 127 -14.26 19.24 -13.47
C ILE A 127 -13.03 19.45 -12.58
N PRO A 128 -12.51 20.68 -12.38
CA PRO A 128 -11.37 20.90 -11.47
C PRO A 128 -11.67 20.44 -10.03
N ALA A 129 -12.89 20.66 -9.54
CA ALA A 129 -13.31 20.17 -8.23
C ALA A 129 -13.37 18.64 -8.18
N ALA A 130 -13.82 17.98 -9.26
CA ALA A 130 -13.81 16.53 -9.37
C ALA A 130 -12.38 15.97 -9.32
N VAL A 131 -11.46 16.57 -10.08
CA VAL A 131 -10.04 16.19 -10.08
C VAL A 131 -9.42 16.38 -8.69
N LYS A 132 -9.69 17.50 -8.02
CA LYS A 132 -9.25 17.72 -6.65
C LYS A 132 -9.73 16.62 -5.69
N VAL A 133 -11.00 16.22 -5.79
CA VAL A 133 -11.53 15.11 -4.98
C VAL A 133 -10.81 13.80 -5.29
N MET A 134 -10.56 13.49 -6.58
CA MET A 134 -9.82 12.27 -6.97
C MET A 134 -8.43 12.24 -6.31
N VAL A 135 -7.68 13.34 -6.44
CA VAL A 135 -6.33 13.43 -5.89
C VAL A 135 -6.35 13.37 -4.36
N SER A 136 -7.22 14.12 -3.69
CA SER A 136 -7.32 14.09 -2.22
C SER A 136 -7.73 12.73 -1.68
N VAL A 137 -8.62 11.99 -2.38
CA VAL A 137 -8.97 10.61 -1.99
C VAL A 137 -7.76 9.69 -2.15
N HIS A 138 -7.04 9.81 -3.26
CA HIS A 138 -5.83 9.03 -3.50
C HIS A 138 -4.74 9.31 -2.44
N GLU A 139 -4.45 10.57 -2.14
CA GLU A 139 -3.48 11.00 -1.13
C GLU A 139 -3.87 10.50 0.26
N LYS A 140 -5.15 10.62 0.64
CA LYS A 140 -5.64 10.13 1.93
C LYS A 140 -5.48 8.62 2.06
N LEU A 141 -5.77 7.86 1.02
CA LEU A 141 -5.57 6.41 1.02
C LEU A 141 -4.08 6.05 1.09
N ALA A 142 -3.23 6.76 0.34
CA ALA A 142 -1.78 6.57 0.41
C ALA A 142 -1.25 6.86 1.83
N PHE A 143 -1.69 7.95 2.45
CA PHE A 143 -1.33 8.31 3.81
C PHE A 143 -1.77 7.27 4.83
N GLN A 144 -3.03 6.83 4.79
CA GLN A 144 -3.54 5.81 5.73
C GLN A 144 -2.82 4.47 5.61
N VAL A 145 -2.42 4.09 4.39
CA VAL A 145 -1.66 2.85 4.20
C VAL A 145 -0.20 3.03 4.64
N SER A 146 0.41 4.20 4.42
CA SER A 146 1.74 4.52 4.98
C SER A 146 1.72 4.51 6.51
N GLU A 147 0.74 5.14 7.15
CA GLU A 147 0.60 5.17 8.60
C GLU A 147 0.38 3.77 9.17
N LYS A 148 -0.47 2.95 8.53
CA LYS A 148 -0.64 1.53 8.90
C LYS A 148 0.64 0.72 8.69
N ALA A 149 1.41 1.00 7.64
CA ALA A 149 2.69 0.35 7.40
C ALA A 149 3.72 0.79 8.45
N ASP A 150 3.74 2.06 8.86
CA ASP A 150 4.60 2.56 9.93
C ASP A 150 4.20 1.99 11.29
N GLU A 151 2.91 1.87 11.58
CA GLU A 151 2.42 1.17 12.77
C GLU A 151 2.74 -0.31 12.76
N LEU A 152 2.60 -0.97 11.60
CA LEU A 152 2.95 -2.38 11.45
C LEU A 152 4.47 -2.56 11.57
N ASN A 153 5.28 -1.66 11.01
CA ASN A 153 6.73 -1.69 11.13
C ASN A 153 7.17 -1.39 12.56
N LYS A 154 6.51 -0.46 13.27
CA LYS A 154 6.72 -0.26 14.70
C LYS A 154 6.37 -1.52 15.47
N ARG A 155 5.18 -2.09 15.27
CA ARG A 155 4.76 -3.35 15.90
C ARG A 155 5.71 -4.50 15.55
N MET A 156 6.14 -4.62 14.31
CA MET A 156 7.04 -5.68 13.86
C MET A 156 8.45 -5.48 14.41
N ASN A 157 8.95 -4.24 14.52
CA ASN A 157 10.21 -3.94 15.19
C ASN A 157 10.10 -4.19 16.71
N ASP A 158 8.98 -3.81 17.32
CA ASP A 158 8.71 -4.01 18.76
C ASP A 158 8.47 -5.51 19.08
N GLU A 159 7.86 -6.28 18.17
CA GLU A 159 7.55 -7.71 18.32
C GLU A 159 8.73 -8.62 17.91
N LEU A 160 9.51 -8.27 16.87
CA LEU A 160 10.77 -8.96 16.52
C LEU A 160 11.88 -8.70 17.54
N LEU A 161 11.81 -7.61 18.31
CA LEU A 161 12.68 -7.36 19.46
C LEU A 161 12.05 -7.79 20.78
N THR A 162 11.14 -8.77 20.78
CA THR A 162 10.83 -9.44 22.05
C THR A 162 12.11 -10.08 22.55
N ARG A 163 12.49 -9.78 23.79
CA ARG A 163 13.63 -10.39 24.49
C ARG A 163 13.65 -11.92 24.31
N LYS A 164 12.45 -12.52 24.25
CA LYS A 164 12.24 -13.95 23.95
C LYS A 164 12.75 -14.37 22.56
N HIS A 165 12.48 -13.61 21.51
CA HIS A 165 12.98 -13.93 20.17
C HIS A 165 14.50 -13.81 20.08
N ALA A 166 15.07 -12.79 20.74
CA ALA A 166 16.52 -12.64 20.82
C ALA A 166 17.16 -13.79 21.62
N MET A 167 16.51 -14.22 22.70
CA MET A 167 16.88 -15.40 23.49
C MET A 167 16.86 -16.69 22.65
N ASP A 168 15.76 -16.95 21.95
CA ASP A 168 15.60 -18.15 21.09
C ASP A 168 16.67 -18.15 19.97
N THR A 169 16.98 -16.97 19.41
CA THR A 169 18.00 -16.83 18.35
C THR A 169 19.41 -17.04 18.88
N LEU A 170 19.75 -16.50 20.05
CA LEU A 170 21.05 -16.73 20.69
C LEU A 170 21.24 -18.18 21.07
N GLN A 171 20.22 -18.84 21.62
CA GLN A 171 20.27 -20.28 21.93
C GLN A 171 20.42 -21.14 20.67
N ALA A 172 19.69 -20.82 19.60
CA ALA A 172 19.79 -21.55 18.34
C ALA A 172 21.18 -21.38 17.68
N SER A 173 21.78 -20.18 17.80
CA SER A 173 23.07 -19.86 17.19
C SER A 173 24.26 -20.32 18.04
N PHE A 174 24.09 -20.34 19.37
CA PHE A 174 25.12 -20.70 20.34
C PHE A 174 24.61 -21.78 21.31
N PRO A 175 24.53 -23.05 20.88
CA PRO A 175 24.02 -24.14 21.72
C PRO A 175 24.85 -24.43 22.96
N PHE A 176 26.07 -23.88 23.03
CA PHE A 176 26.98 -23.99 24.17
C PHE A 176 26.73 -22.93 25.25
N LEU A 177 25.87 -21.93 25.00
CA LEU A 177 25.46 -20.96 26.00
C LEU A 177 24.18 -21.43 26.69
N SER A 178 24.13 -21.24 28.00
CA SER A 178 22.91 -21.45 28.78
C SER A 178 21.92 -20.29 28.60
N ASP A 179 20.66 -20.55 28.93
CA ASP A 179 19.58 -19.54 28.92
C ASP A 179 19.95 -18.31 29.74
N VAL A 180 20.62 -18.51 30.89
CA VAL A 180 21.05 -17.44 31.78
C VAL A 180 22.17 -16.60 31.16
N GLU A 181 23.09 -17.22 30.43
CA GLU A 181 24.19 -16.51 29.75
C GLU A 181 23.69 -15.70 28.55
N CYS A 182 22.74 -16.25 27.79
CA CYS A 182 22.07 -15.53 26.72
C CYS A 182 21.25 -14.34 27.25
N ASP A 183 20.58 -14.51 28.39
CA ASP A 183 19.78 -13.44 29.01
C ASP A 183 20.68 -12.32 29.56
N MET A 184 21.78 -12.69 30.21
CA MET A 184 22.83 -11.76 30.66
C MET A 184 23.43 -10.96 29.48
N LEU A 185 23.70 -11.62 28.36
CA LEU A 185 24.21 -10.95 27.16
C LEU A 185 23.23 -9.90 26.63
N LEU A 186 21.93 -10.21 26.63
CA LEU A 186 20.89 -9.25 26.23
C LEU A 186 20.71 -8.13 27.25
N ASP A 187 20.92 -8.36 28.55
CA ASP A 187 20.91 -7.30 29.56
C ASP A 187 22.07 -6.32 29.41
N LEU A 188 23.27 -6.83 29.14
CA LEU A 188 24.49 -6.03 29.09
C LEU A 188 24.67 -5.30 27.75
N PHE A 189 24.24 -5.91 26.65
CA PHE A 189 24.44 -5.37 25.30
C PHE A 189 23.15 -4.90 24.62
N GLY A 190 21.98 -5.21 25.18
CA GLY A 190 20.67 -4.75 24.72
C GLY A 190 20.11 -5.49 23.51
N ASN A 191 20.95 -5.89 22.55
CA ASN A 191 20.52 -6.62 21.35
C ASN A 191 21.67 -7.46 20.74
N ILE A 192 21.32 -8.38 19.83
CA ILE A 192 22.27 -9.28 19.17
C ILE A 192 23.29 -8.53 18.31
N ALA A 193 22.91 -7.42 17.68
CA ALA A 193 23.83 -6.64 16.85
C ALA A 193 24.96 -6.00 17.68
N SER A 194 24.65 -5.52 18.89
CA SER A 194 25.65 -5.02 19.85
C SER A 194 26.61 -6.12 20.32
N ILE A 195 26.12 -7.35 20.49
CA ILE A 195 26.95 -8.52 20.84
C ILE A 195 27.89 -8.86 19.68
N ALA A 196 27.38 -8.87 18.43
CA ALA A 196 28.18 -9.16 17.24
C ALA A 196 29.33 -8.16 17.01
N GLN A 197 29.14 -6.91 17.41
CA GLN A 197 30.17 -5.87 17.35
C GLN A 197 31.15 -5.90 18.53
N ALA A 198 30.81 -6.63 19.61
CA ALA A 198 31.69 -6.77 20.77
C ALA A 198 32.74 -7.85 20.48
N GLY A 199 34.02 -7.46 20.47
CA GLY A 199 35.14 -8.42 20.42
C GLY A 199 35.22 -9.27 21.68
N ALA A 200 35.93 -10.40 21.62
CA ALA A 200 36.05 -11.34 22.74
C ALA A 200 36.62 -10.69 24.01
N GLU A 201 37.55 -9.75 23.88
CA GLU A 201 38.08 -8.97 25.02
C GLU A 201 36.96 -8.22 25.75
N LYS A 202 36.11 -7.50 24.99
CA LYS A 202 35.01 -6.74 25.56
C LYS A 202 33.91 -7.65 26.14
N LEU A 203 33.70 -8.83 25.57
CA LEU A 203 32.79 -9.83 26.12
C LEU A 203 33.31 -10.36 27.46
N LEU A 204 34.60 -10.68 27.57
CA LEU A 204 35.21 -11.19 28.80
C LEU A 204 35.30 -10.13 29.91
N ASP A 205 35.42 -8.86 29.56
CA ASP A 205 35.48 -7.76 30.54
C ASP A 205 34.15 -7.53 31.27
N VAL A 206 33.01 -7.79 30.61
CA VAL A 206 31.68 -7.45 31.15
C VAL A 206 30.81 -8.66 31.44
N THR A 207 31.23 -9.87 31.05
CA THR A 207 30.43 -11.11 31.22
C THR A 207 31.21 -12.17 31.99
N VAL A 208 30.48 -13.17 32.50
CA VAL A 208 31.06 -14.35 33.17
C VAL A 208 31.31 -15.51 32.17
N LEU A 209 31.34 -15.21 30.87
CA LEU A 209 31.57 -16.21 29.83
C LEU A 209 32.96 -16.82 29.93
N SER A 210 33.08 -18.09 29.54
CA SER A 210 34.39 -18.72 29.37
C SER A 210 35.18 -18.07 28.23
N THR A 211 36.51 -18.04 28.33
CA THR A 211 37.40 -17.54 27.27
C THR A 211 37.13 -18.23 25.93
N SER A 212 36.82 -19.53 25.96
CA SER A 212 36.42 -20.30 24.79
C SER A 212 35.08 -19.87 24.20
N ALA A 213 34.09 -19.52 25.01
CA ALA A 213 32.77 -19.09 24.55
C ALA A 213 32.83 -17.69 23.92
N ALA A 214 33.56 -16.75 24.55
CA ALA A 214 33.73 -15.39 24.02
C ALA A 214 34.44 -15.39 22.66
N HIS A 215 35.49 -16.19 22.49
CA HIS A 215 36.16 -16.34 21.19
C HIS A 215 35.32 -17.09 20.16
N ALA A 216 34.47 -18.05 20.57
CA ALA A 216 33.55 -18.73 19.66
C ALA A 216 32.48 -17.78 19.10
N ILE A 217 31.94 -16.89 19.94
CA ILE A 217 30.99 -15.85 19.51
C ILE A 217 31.66 -14.87 18.54
N GLU A 218 32.85 -14.37 18.88
CA GLU A 218 33.62 -13.48 18.01
C GLU A 218 33.95 -14.14 16.67
N HIS A 219 34.36 -15.41 16.69
CA HIS A 219 34.66 -16.17 15.49
C HIS A 219 33.42 -16.34 14.63
N PHE A 220 32.28 -16.75 15.20
CA PHE A 220 31.01 -16.94 14.49
C PHE A 220 30.63 -15.69 13.66
N PHE A 221 30.64 -14.52 14.29
CA PHE A 221 30.30 -13.26 13.62
C PHE A 221 31.38 -12.75 12.65
N LYS A 222 32.66 -13.14 12.81
CA LYS A 222 33.72 -12.81 11.85
C LYS A 222 33.72 -13.71 10.61
N THR A 223 33.36 -14.99 10.75
CA THR A 223 33.44 -15.95 9.64
C THR A 223 32.26 -15.91 8.67
N GLU A 224 31.06 -15.52 9.10
CA GLU A 224 29.89 -15.45 8.20
C GLU A 224 29.91 -14.28 7.20
N TYR A 225 30.88 -13.36 7.29
CA TYR A 225 30.99 -12.18 6.41
C TYR A 225 32.25 -12.16 5.53
N VAL A 226 32.99 -13.27 5.42
CA VAL A 226 34.00 -13.41 4.37
C VAL A 226 33.26 -13.80 3.08
N VAL A 227 32.76 -12.78 2.37
CA VAL A 227 32.34 -12.94 0.98
C VAL A 227 33.62 -13.10 0.16
N GLU A 228 33.98 -14.35 -0.17
CA GLU A 228 34.92 -14.61 -1.29
C GLU A 228 34.29 -14.21 -2.63
#